data_AF-A0A545V9G2-F1
#
_entry.id   AF-A0A545V9G2-F1
#
_cell.length_a   1.000
_cell.length_b   1.000
_cell.length_c   1.000
_cell.angle_alpha   90.00
_cell.angle_beta   90.00
_cell.angle_gamma   90.00
#
_symmetry.space_group_name_H-M   'P 1'
#
loop_
_entity.id
_entity.type
_entity.pdbx_description
1 polymer ?
#
loop_
_entity_poly.entity_id
_entity_poly.type
_entity_poly.pdbx_seq_one_letter_code
_entity_poly.pdbx_strand_id
1 'polypeptide(L)'
;MATPIQEQKPAQTSAPVQGNGPINDQEVKFWTDRANDFLARPSEHINSRSPEGSQAWYTGFFDCFNPIDTCLITWCLPCITFGQVQHRMQRSVDLEGYEPINTSCLLLCGAACVGCACVPIAMQRQMLREKYNLEGGCIEDIARTYCCGCCSIVQHDKEAQHRERLLRQSSVDEQYKATPGMSYPPK
;
A
#
# COMPACT_ATOMS: atom_id res chain seq x y z
N MET A 1 -33.93 -17.88 11.16
CA MET A 1 -32.64 -17.62 11.85
C MET A 1 -31.94 -16.54 11.04
N ALA A 2 -31.98 -15.31 11.54
CA ALA A 2 -31.45 -14.13 10.86
C ALA A 2 -29.94 -14.01 11.15
N THR A 3 -29.16 -13.88 10.09
CA THR A 3 -27.73 -13.54 10.13
C THR A 3 -27.57 -12.07 10.55
N PRO A 4 -26.66 -11.73 11.48
CA PRO A 4 -26.38 -10.34 11.81
C PRO A 4 -25.52 -9.70 10.73
N ILE A 5 -25.99 -8.54 10.26
CA ILE A 5 -25.29 -7.60 9.37
C ILE A 5 -24.07 -7.06 10.14
N GLN A 6 -22.87 -7.23 9.57
CA GLN A 6 -21.65 -6.62 10.09
C GLN A 6 -21.64 -5.13 9.70
N GLU A 7 -21.67 -4.28 10.72
CA GLU A 7 -21.60 -2.82 10.63
C GLU A 7 -20.23 -2.38 10.06
N GLN A 8 -20.23 -1.75 8.88
CA GLN A 8 -19.04 -1.10 8.32
C GLN A 8 -18.71 0.16 9.15
N LYS A 9 -17.58 0.12 9.85
CA LYS A 9 -17.00 1.28 10.52
C LYS A 9 -16.59 2.33 9.47
N PRO A 10 -17.00 3.61 9.60
CA PRO A 10 -16.77 4.63 8.58
C PRO A 10 -15.29 4.99 8.45
N ALA A 11 -14.93 5.40 7.23
CA ALA A 11 -13.60 5.85 6.82
C ALA A 11 -12.99 6.82 7.85
N GLN A 12 -11.81 6.46 8.36
CA GLN A 12 -11.05 7.34 9.24
C GLN A 12 -10.37 8.42 8.40
N THR A 13 -10.98 9.61 8.39
CA THR A 13 -10.33 10.86 7.98
C THR A 13 -9.16 11.10 8.93
N SER A 14 -7.92 10.96 8.46
CA SER A 14 -6.75 11.27 9.29
C SER A 14 -6.50 12.77 9.29
N ALA A 15 -6.56 13.36 10.48
CA ALA A 15 -6.15 14.74 10.77
C ALA A 15 -4.65 14.94 10.48
N PRO A 16 -4.18 16.17 10.23
CA PRO A 16 -2.77 16.45 9.99
C PRO A 16 -1.98 16.17 11.27
N VAL A 17 -1.00 15.27 11.20
CA VAL A 17 -0.17 14.93 12.38
C VAL A 17 0.99 15.91 12.46
N GLN A 18 0.89 16.83 13.40
CA GLN A 18 2.02 17.60 13.93
C GLN A 18 2.85 16.69 14.85
N GLY A 19 4.10 16.43 14.48
CA GLY A 19 5.11 15.78 15.32
C GLY A 19 6.51 16.21 14.86
N ASN A 20 7.30 16.80 15.75
CA ASN A 20 8.62 17.39 15.47
C ASN A 20 9.73 16.31 15.30
N GLY A 21 9.56 15.37 14.37
CA GLY A 21 10.61 14.41 14.05
C GLY A 21 10.21 13.39 12.98
N PRO A 22 11.19 12.63 12.43
CA PRO A 22 10.95 11.70 11.32
C PRO A 22 10.16 10.43 11.73
N ILE A 23 9.90 10.24 13.02
CA ILE A 23 9.22 9.06 13.56
C ILE A 23 7.79 9.43 13.95
N ASN A 24 6.83 8.75 13.31
CA ASN A 24 5.41 8.82 13.61
C ASN A 24 4.95 7.56 14.35
N ASP A 25 4.44 7.72 15.58
CA ASP A 25 3.99 6.61 16.44
C ASP A 25 2.88 5.76 15.82
N GLN A 26 2.00 6.37 15.00
CA GLN A 26 0.93 5.64 14.32
C GLN A 26 1.48 4.68 13.27
N GLU A 27 2.52 5.10 12.52
CA GLU A 27 3.20 4.23 11.56
C GLU A 27 4.01 3.14 12.27
N VAL A 28 4.64 3.46 13.41
CA VAL A 28 5.35 2.45 14.21
C VAL A 28 4.37 1.37 14.67
N LYS A 29 3.22 1.78 15.21
CA LYS A 29 2.17 0.85 15.64
C LYS A 29 1.65 0.02 14.46
N PHE A 30 1.41 0.66 13.31
CA PHE A 30 0.97 -0.03 12.10
C PHE A 30 1.93 -1.16 11.70
N TRP A 31 3.22 -0.86 11.60
CA TRP A 31 4.22 -1.86 11.24
C TRP A 31 4.41 -2.95 12.30
N THR A 32 4.33 -2.56 13.58
CA THR A 32 4.41 -3.50 14.71
C THR A 32 3.24 -4.48 14.71
N ASP A 33 2.01 -3.98 14.53
CA ASP A 33 0.80 -4.80 14.46
C ASP A 33 0.89 -5.79 13.29
N ARG A 34 1.38 -5.34 12.14
CA ARG A 34 1.57 -6.18 10.95
C ARG A 34 2.61 -7.28 11.17
N ALA A 35 3.72 -6.96 11.82
CA ALA A 35 4.74 -7.94 12.17
C ALA A 35 4.22 -8.96 13.20
N ASN A 36 3.51 -8.49 14.23
CA ASN A 36 2.90 -9.34 15.24
C ASN A 36 1.85 -10.28 14.64
N ASP A 37 1.02 -9.80 13.70
CA ASP A 37 0.04 -10.65 13.00
C ASP A 37 0.75 -11.75 12.21
N PHE A 38 1.83 -11.43 11.50
CA PHE A 38 2.60 -12.44 10.79
C PHE A 38 3.19 -13.50 11.75
N LEU A 39 3.74 -13.06 12.89
CA LEU A 39 4.32 -13.96 13.89
C LEU A 39 3.28 -14.82 14.63
N ALA A 40 2.07 -14.29 14.83
CA ALA A 40 1.00 -15.03 15.49
C ALA A 40 0.42 -16.16 14.62
N ARG A 41 0.43 -15.98 13.29
CA ARG A 41 -0.21 -16.88 12.32
C ARG A 41 0.64 -17.05 11.05
N PRO A 42 1.89 -17.55 11.18
CA PRO A 42 2.83 -17.60 10.06
C PRO A 42 2.40 -18.61 8.99
N SER A 43 1.80 -19.73 9.39
CA SER A 43 1.33 -20.76 8.45
C SER A 43 0.23 -20.24 7.53
N GLU A 44 -0.68 -19.42 8.04
CA GLU A 44 -1.76 -18.84 7.24
C GLU A 44 -1.23 -17.85 6.22
N HIS A 45 -0.29 -16.98 6.64
CA HIS A 45 0.34 -16.03 5.72
C HIS A 45 1.16 -16.74 4.65
N ILE A 46 1.99 -17.72 5.01
CA ILE A 46 2.82 -18.48 4.05
C ILE A 46 1.97 -19.19 3.01
N ASN A 47 0.85 -19.78 3.44
CA ASN A 47 -0.08 -20.49 2.54
C ASN A 47 -1.12 -19.57 1.89
N SER A 48 -1.10 -18.26 2.20
CA SER A 48 -2.04 -17.31 1.62
C SER A 48 -1.80 -17.15 0.12
N ARG A 49 -2.90 -17.21 -0.63
CA ARG A 49 -2.96 -16.87 -2.06
C ARG A 49 -4.15 -15.95 -2.28
N SER A 50 -4.01 -15.07 -3.25
CA SER A 50 -5.11 -14.21 -3.67
C SER A 50 -6.29 -15.04 -4.20
N PRO A 51 -7.54 -14.60 -3.96
CA PRO A 51 -8.73 -15.35 -4.37
C PRO A 51 -8.88 -15.41 -5.89
N GLU A 52 -9.69 -16.36 -6.36
CA GLU A 52 -10.12 -16.42 -7.76
C GLU A 52 -10.87 -15.14 -8.13
N GLY A 53 -10.51 -14.52 -9.26
CA GLY A 53 -11.03 -13.20 -9.67
C GLY A 53 -10.22 -12.00 -9.16
N SER A 54 -9.06 -12.24 -8.54
CA SER A 54 -8.09 -11.18 -8.26
C SER A 54 -7.56 -10.53 -9.55
N GLN A 55 -7.20 -9.25 -9.46
CA GLN A 55 -6.76 -8.44 -10.58
C GLN A 55 -5.27 -8.68 -10.86
N ALA A 56 -4.90 -8.63 -12.13
CA ALA A 56 -3.50 -8.64 -12.53
C ALA A 56 -2.78 -7.36 -12.06
N TRP A 57 -1.47 -7.44 -11.91
CA TRP A 57 -0.61 -6.29 -11.67
C TRP A 57 -0.65 -5.34 -12.88
N TYR A 58 -0.76 -4.03 -12.63
CA TYR A 58 -0.75 -3.04 -13.71
C TYR A 58 0.61 -2.97 -14.41
N THR A 59 1.69 -3.13 -13.63
CA THR A 59 3.06 -3.04 -14.14
C THR A 59 3.78 -4.38 -14.09
N GLY A 60 4.61 -4.66 -15.10
CA GLY A 60 5.47 -5.84 -15.12
C GLY A 60 6.56 -5.79 -14.06
N PHE A 61 7.03 -6.94 -13.59
CA PHE A 61 8.03 -7.00 -12.51
C PHE A 61 9.37 -6.37 -12.90
N PHE A 62 9.87 -6.63 -14.11
CA PHE A 62 11.12 -6.08 -14.63
C PHE A 62 10.94 -4.77 -15.42
N ASP A 63 9.77 -4.15 -15.34
CA ASP A 63 9.51 -2.86 -15.98
C ASP A 63 10.03 -1.69 -15.13
N CYS A 64 11.10 -1.85 -14.34
CA CYS A 64 11.55 -0.78 -13.45
C CYS A 64 12.11 0.45 -14.19
N PHE A 65 12.59 0.29 -15.42
CA PHE A 65 13.26 1.35 -16.20
C PHE A 65 12.33 2.42 -16.80
N ASN A 66 11.02 2.36 -16.56
CA ASN A 66 10.06 3.31 -17.11
C ASN A 66 9.13 3.90 -16.04
N PRO A 67 9.44 5.02 -15.39
CA PRO A 67 10.54 5.93 -15.68
C PRO A 67 11.87 5.49 -15.04
N ILE A 68 12.98 5.73 -15.75
CA ILE A 68 14.33 5.36 -15.30
C ILE A 68 14.74 6.11 -14.03
N ASP A 69 14.26 7.33 -13.84
CA ASP A 69 14.59 8.18 -12.70
C ASP A 69 14.17 7.53 -11.38
N THR A 70 12.95 6.98 -11.33
CA THR A 70 12.47 6.24 -10.15
C THR A 70 13.33 5.01 -9.90
N CYS A 71 13.72 4.27 -10.94
CA CYS A 71 14.62 3.13 -10.80
C CYS A 71 15.96 3.53 -10.18
N LEU A 72 16.56 4.63 -10.64
CA LEU A 72 17.85 5.11 -10.14
C LEU A 72 17.75 5.59 -8.68
N ILE A 73 16.68 6.31 -8.34
CA ILE A 73 16.42 6.75 -6.96
C ILE A 73 16.22 5.53 -6.05
N THR A 74 15.40 4.56 -6.45
CA THR A 74 15.15 3.35 -5.67
C THR A 74 16.41 2.49 -5.54
N TRP A 75 17.26 2.46 -6.56
CA TRP A 75 18.53 1.74 -6.49
C TRP A 75 19.49 2.36 -5.48
N CYS A 76 19.64 3.69 -5.50
CA CYS A 76 20.53 4.41 -4.59
C CYS A 76 19.97 4.52 -3.17
N LEU A 77 18.67 4.75 -3.03
CA LEU A 77 17.97 5.06 -1.78
C LEU A 77 16.62 4.33 -1.72
N PRO A 78 16.62 2.98 -1.61
CA PRO A 78 15.39 2.18 -1.65
C PRO A 78 14.40 2.53 -0.52
N CYS A 79 14.90 2.98 0.64
CA CYS A 79 14.07 3.37 1.78
C CYS A 79 13.13 4.54 1.47
N ILE A 80 13.56 5.48 0.61
CA ILE A 80 12.79 6.67 0.27
C ILE A 80 11.60 6.24 -0.56
N THR A 81 11.84 5.51 -1.65
CA THR A 81 10.74 5.00 -2.49
C THR A 81 9.82 4.07 -1.70
N PHE A 82 10.37 3.21 -0.84
CA PHE A 82 9.55 2.39 0.05
C PHE A 82 8.63 3.21 0.97
N GLY A 83 9.14 4.30 1.53
CA GLY A 83 8.35 5.25 2.32
C GLY A 83 7.32 6.00 1.49
N GLN A 84 7.63 6.37 0.24
CA GLN A 84 6.69 6.99 -0.69
C GLN A 84 5.51 6.07 -0.97
N VAL A 85 5.78 4.79 -1.25
CA VAL A 85 4.75 3.78 -1.48
C VAL A 85 3.78 3.73 -0.29
N GLN A 86 4.29 3.66 0.94
CA GLN A 86 3.40 3.66 2.11
C GLN A 86 2.58 4.94 2.23
N HIS A 87 3.22 6.09 2.03
CA HIS A 87 2.53 7.37 2.12
C HIS A 87 1.40 7.48 1.08
N ARG A 88 1.63 7.00 -0.15
CA ARG A 88 0.59 6.92 -1.19
C ARG A 88 -0.55 6.01 -0.77
N MET A 89 -0.24 4.84 -0.21
CA MET A 89 -1.25 3.87 0.20
C MET A 89 -2.06 4.33 1.42
N GLN A 90 -1.51 5.13 2.32
CA GLN A 90 -2.19 5.43 3.60
C GLN A 90 -2.73 6.85 3.70
N ARG A 91 -2.09 7.81 3.01
CA ARG A 91 -2.38 9.24 3.17
C ARG A 91 -2.79 9.90 1.87
N SER A 92 -1.84 10.06 0.95
CA SER A 92 -2.07 10.89 -0.24
C SER A 92 -1.27 10.40 -1.43
N VAL A 93 -1.99 10.23 -2.55
CA VAL A 93 -1.37 9.84 -3.82
C VAL A 93 -0.40 10.90 -4.34
N ASP A 94 -0.62 12.18 -4.01
CA ASP A 94 0.20 13.31 -4.43
C ASP A 94 1.38 13.60 -3.48
N LEU A 95 1.62 12.73 -2.48
CA LEU A 95 2.69 12.88 -1.48
C LEU A 95 2.58 14.18 -0.65
N GLU A 96 1.37 14.69 -0.45
CA GLU A 96 1.13 15.82 0.43
C GLU A 96 1.52 15.47 1.87
N GLY A 97 2.39 16.28 2.48
CA GLY A 97 2.93 16.04 3.82
C GLY A 97 3.94 14.89 3.91
N TYR A 98 4.50 14.43 2.77
CA TYR A 98 5.54 13.39 2.76
C TYR A 98 6.91 13.95 3.14
N GLU A 99 7.60 13.27 4.05
CA GLU A 99 9.01 13.51 4.36
C GLU A 99 9.88 12.33 3.89
N PRO A 100 11.02 12.56 3.22
CA PRO A 100 11.89 11.49 2.70
C PRO A 100 12.40 10.52 3.76
N ILE A 101 12.74 11.05 4.94
CA ILE A 101 13.13 10.26 6.10
C ILE A 101 11.91 10.17 7.01
N ASN A 102 11.16 9.08 6.89
CA ASN A 102 10.00 8.79 7.71
C ASN A 102 10.15 7.44 8.44
N THR A 103 9.19 7.07 9.29
CA THR A 103 9.18 5.76 9.99
C THR A 103 9.42 4.60 9.03
N SER A 104 8.76 4.61 7.87
CA SER A 104 8.87 3.53 6.87
C SER A 104 10.26 3.46 6.21
N CYS A 105 10.90 4.60 5.89
CA CYS A 105 12.30 4.60 5.44
C CYS A 105 13.23 4.08 6.54
N LEU A 106 13.09 4.56 7.78
CA LEU A 106 13.91 4.11 8.91
C LEU A 106 13.73 2.61 9.18
N LEU A 107 12.52 2.07 9.02
CA LEU A 107 12.24 0.63 9.09
C LEU A 107 13.03 -0.14 8.03
N LEU A 108 12.96 0.27 6.76
CA LEU A 108 13.69 -0.44 5.70
C LEU A 108 15.21 -0.32 5.88
N CYS A 109 15.71 0.86 6.26
CA CYS A 109 17.12 1.06 6.59
C CYS A 109 17.57 0.16 7.73
N GLY A 110 16.84 0.13 8.84
CA GLY A 110 17.14 -0.74 9.99
C GLY A 110 17.11 -2.22 9.62
N ALA A 111 16.10 -2.66 8.87
CA ALA A 111 16.01 -4.04 8.39
C ALA A 111 17.16 -4.40 7.42
N ALA A 112 17.58 -3.47 6.55
CA ALA A 112 18.71 -3.66 5.65
C ALA A 112 20.04 -3.82 6.41
N CYS A 113 20.25 -3.04 7.48
CA CYS A 113 21.45 -3.14 8.32
C CYS A 113 21.66 -4.51 8.96
N VAL A 114 20.58 -5.28 9.18
CA VAL A 114 20.63 -6.65 9.73
C VAL A 114 20.42 -7.74 8.68
N GLY A 115 20.40 -7.38 7.38
CA GLY A 115 20.23 -8.34 6.28
C GLY A 115 18.79 -8.83 6.06
N CYS A 116 17.80 -8.18 6.67
CA CYS A 116 16.39 -8.56 6.62
C CYS A 116 15.52 -7.62 5.76
N ALA A 117 16.12 -6.83 4.85
CA ALA A 117 15.39 -5.88 4.00
C ALA A 117 14.26 -6.52 3.19
N CYS A 118 14.37 -7.80 2.86
CA CYS A 118 13.35 -8.54 2.12
C CYS A 118 12.01 -8.64 2.88
N VAL A 119 12.03 -8.64 4.22
CA VAL A 119 10.84 -8.79 5.05
C VAL A 119 9.90 -7.59 4.90
N PRO A 120 10.30 -6.34 5.19
CA PRO A 120 9.40 -5.19 5.03
C PRO A 120 8.97 -4.97 3.58
N ILE A 121 9.83 -5.26 2.59
CA ILE A 121 9.46 -5.15 1.17
C ILE A 121 8.39 -6.18 0.80
N ALA A 122 8.55 -7.44 1.19
CA ALA A 122 7.55 -8.48 0.94
C ALA A 122 6.25 -8.22 1.70
N MET A 123 6.32 -7.72 2.95
CA MET A 123 5.14 -7.31 3.72
C MET A 123 4.38 -6.18 3.02
N GLN A 124 5.08 -5.17 2.50
CA GLN A 124 4.47 -4.10 1.71
C GLN A 124 3.81 -4.65 0.45
N ARG A 125 4.47 -5.58 -0.26
CA ARG A 125 3.88 -6.23 -1.43
C ARG A 125 2.58 -6.94 -1.10
N GLN A 126 2.55 -7.70 -0.01
CA GLN A 126 1.35 -8.35 0.49
C GLN A 126 0.25 -7.32 0.80
N MET A 127 0.59 -6.17 1.39
CA MET A 127 -0.39 -5.10 1.63
C MET A 127 -0.99 -4.55 0.33
N LEU A 128 -0.20 -4.39 -0.73
CA LEU A 128 -0.74 -4.00 -2.03
C LEU A 128 -1.73 -5.04 -2.56
N ARG A 129 -1.38 -6.34 -2.44
CA ARG A 129 -2.28 -7.43 -2.87
C ARG A 129 -3.59 -7.41 -2.10
N GLU A 130 -3.54 -7.27 -0.79
CA GLU A 130 -4.73 -7.19 0.06
C GLU A 130 -5.57 -5.94 -0.24
N LYS A 131 -4.92 -4.76 -0.35
CA LYS A 131 -5.62 -3.49 -0.54
C LYS A 131 -6.30 -3.40 -1.91
N TYR A 132 -5.65 -3.87 -2.96
CA TYR A 132 -6.11 -3.71 -4.34
C TYR A 132 -6.65 -5.00 -4.97
N ASN A 133 -6.79 -6.06 -4.18
CA ASN A 133 -7.21 -7.40 -4.62
C ASN A 133 -6.37 -7.92 -5.81
N LEU A 134 -5.03 -7.91 -5.66
CA LEU A 134 -4.10 -8.32 -6.71
C LEU A 134 -3.72 -9.79 -6.60
N GLU A 135 -3.45 -10.43 -7.74
CA GLU A 135 -2.95 -11.79 -7.80
C GLU A 135 -1.58 -11.96 -7.12
N GLY A 136 -1.34 -13.14 -6.55
CA GLY A 136 -0.05 -13.53 -5.96
C GLY A 136 -0.20 -14.31 -4.65
N GLY A 137 0.92 -14.56 -3.99
CA GLY A 137 0.97 -15.23 -2.69
C GLY A 137 2.23 -14.88 -1.92
N CYS A 138 2.26 -15.22 -0.63
CA CYS A 138 3.36 -14.82 0.26
C CYS A 138 4.74 -15.32 -0.21
N ILE A 139 4.83 -16.58 -0.65
CA ILE A 139 6.08 -17.15 -1.16
C ILE A 139 6.55 -16.43 -2.43
N GLU A 140 5.62 -16.08 -3.32
CA GLU A 140 5.93 -15.35 -4.54
C GLU A 140 6.43 -13.94 -4.23
N ASP A 141 5.81 -13.26 -3.26
CA ASP A 141 6.22 -11.93 -2.83
C ASP A 141 7.65 -11.92 -2.29
N ILE A 142 7.97 -12.92 -1.45
CA ILE A 142 9.32 -13.13 -0.92
C ILE A 142 10.29 -13.41 -2.07
N ALA A 143 9.97 -14.36 -2.97
CA ALA A 143 10.85 -14.75 -4.08
C ALA A 143 11.15 -13.57 -5.03
N ARG A 144 10.14 -12.78 -5.38
CA ARG A 144 10.30 -11.56 -6.21
C ARG A 144 11.20 -10.55 -5.52
N THR A 145 10.97 -10.31 -4.23
CA THR A 145 11.78 -9.38 -3.44
C THR A 145 13.25 -9.80 -3.37
N TYR A 146 13.52 -11.10 -3.19
CA TYR A 146 14.89 -11.63 -3.22
C TYR A 146 15.52 -11.57 -4.61
N CYS A 147 14.75 -11.78 -5.68
CA CYS A 147 15.25 -11.72 -7.05
C CYS A 147 15.70 -10.30 -7.43
N CYS A 148 14.90 -9.29 -7.10
CA CYS A 148 15.26 -7.89 -7.32
C CYS A 148 14.44 -6.97 -6.40
N GLY A 149 15.03 -6.56 -5.26
CA GLY A 149 14.37 -5.66 -4.32
C GLY A 149 14.03 -4.29 -4.92
N CYS A 150 14.93 -3.74 -5.74
CA CYS A 150 14.69 -2.48 -6.46
C CYS A 150 13.48 -2.59 -7.39
N CYS A 151 13.43 -3.63 -8.23
CA CYS A 151 12.33 -3.87 -9.16
C CYS A 151 11.00 -4.05 -8.40
N SER A 152 11.02 -4.76 -7.26
CA SER A 152 9.85 -4.91 -6.40
C SER A 152 9.34 -3.57 -5.88
N ILE A 153 10.23 -2.74 -5.30
CA ILE A 153 9.84 -1.43 -4.74
C ILE A 153 9.31 -0.50 -5.84
N VAL A 154 9.95 -0.46 -7.02
CA VAL A 154 9.46 0.33 -8.17
C VAL A 154 8.10 -0.17 -8.63
N GLN A 155 7.90 -1.49 -8.73
CA GLN A 155 6.59 -2.07 -9.06
C GLN A 155 5.54 -1.63 -8.04
N HIS A 156 5.87 -1.61 -6.74
CA HIS A 156 4.94 -1.15 -5.70
C HIS A 156 4.58 0.33 -5.86
N ASP A 157 5.54 1.21 -6.15
CA ASP A 157 5.28 2.65 -6.29
C ASP A 157 4.37 2.93 -7.47
N LYS A 158 4.64 2.29 -8.61
CA LYS A 158 3.79 2.42 -9.79
C LYS A 158 2.39 1.88 -9.57
N GLU A 159 2.27 0.73 -8.92
CA GLU A 159 0.97 0.11 -8.64
C GLU A 159 0.14 0.98 -7.68
N ALA A 160 0.77 1.46 -6.60
CA ALA A 160 0.13 2.37 -5.64
C ALA A 160 -0.29 3.68 -6.33
N GLN A 161 0.60 4.29 -7.13
CA GLN A 161 0.28 5.52 -7.84
C GLN A 161 -0.87 5.33 -8.83
N HIS A 162 -0.86 4.26 -9.63
CA HIS A 162 -1.90 3.99 -10.62
C HIS A 162 -3.26 3.78 -9.95
N ARG A 163 -3.31 2.92 -8.94
CA ARG A 163 -4.58 2.52 -8.32
C ARG A 163 -5.16 3.58 -7.41
N GLU A 164 -4.36 4.28 -6.62
CA GLU A 164 -4.86 5.40 -5.82
C GLU A 164 -5.43 6.52 -6.69
N ARG A 165 -4.84 6.79 -7.87
CA ARG A 165 -5.41 7.76 -8.82
C ARG A 165 -6.77 7.30 -9.35
N LEU A 166 -6.92 6.02 -9.72
CA LEU A 166 -8.19 5.47 -10.18
C LEU A 166 -9.27 5.49 -9.09
N LEU A 167 -8.90 5.18 -7.84
CA LEU A 167 -9.81 5.23 -6.70
C LEU A 167 -10.28 6.67 -6.43
N ARG A 168 -9.36 7.65 -6.51
CA ARG A 168 -9.70 9.08 -6.39
C ARG A 168 -10.59 9.57 -7.53
N GLN A 169 -10.36 9.12 -8.76
CA GLN A 169 -11.20 9.49 -9.90
C GLN A 169 -12.62 8.92 -9.74
N SER A 170 -12.72 7.64 -9.41
CA SER A 170 -14.00 6.96 -9.17
C SER A 170 -14.84 7.65 -8.09
N SER A 171 -14.23 8.13 -7.00
CA SER A 171 -14.95 8.83 -5.93
C SER A 171 -15.45 10.21 -6.36
N VAL A 172 -14.69 10.93 -7.18
CA VAL A 172 -15.11 12.23 -7.75
C VAL A 172 -16.27 12.04 -8.73
N ASP A 173 -16.22 11.02 -9.58
CA ASP A 173 -17.28 10.71 -10.55
C ASP A 173 -18.59 10.30 -9.85
N GLU A 174 -18.51 9.53 -8.77
CA GLU A 174 -19.69 9.16 -7.97
C GLU A 174 -20.32 10.40 -7.30
N GLN A 175 -19.51 11.34 -6.79
CA GLN A 175 -20.01 12.59 -6.22
C GLN A 175 -20.75 13.47 -7.25
N TYR A 176 -20.42 13.37 -8.54
CA TYR A 176 -21.03 14.16 -9.61
C TYR A 176 -22.30 13.52 -10.21
N LYS A 177 -22.65 12.27 -9.85
CA LYS A 177 -23.92 11.65 -10.28
C LYS A 177 -25.10 12.31 -9.56
N ALA A 178 -25.79 13.19 -10.27
CA ALA A 178 -26.94 13.96 -9.78
C ALA A 178 -28.09 13.09 -9.25
N THR A 179 -28.68 13.55 -8.14
CA THR A 179 -29.89 12.98 -7.51
C THR A 179 -31.05 12.90 -8.51
N PRO A 180 -31.81 11.78 -8.60
CA PRO A 180 -32.98 11.70 -9.46
C PRO A 180 -33.98 12.80 -9.08
N GLY A 181 -34.41 13.58 -10.07
CA GLY A 181 -35.16 14.82 -9.89
C GLY A 181 -36.42 14.64 -9.04
N MET A 182 -36.61 15.55 -8.08
CA MET A 182 -37.82 15.61 -7.27
C MET A 182 -39.04 15.89 -8.16
N SER A 183 -39.93 14.91 -8.26
CA SER A 183 -41.24 15.09 -8.91
C SER A 183 -42.17 15.84 -7.95
N TYR A 184 -42.69 16.99 -8.38
CA TYR A 184 -43.67 17.74 -7.61
C TYR A 184 -45.09 17.25 -7.91
N PRO A 185 -45.93 17.02 -6.89
CA PRO A 185 -47.32 16.65 -7.10
C PRO A 185 -48.11 17.84 -7.69
N PRO A 186 -49.05 17.58 -8.62
CA PRO A 186 -49.93 18.61 -9.16
C PRO A 186 -50.93 19.11 -8.09
N LYS A 187 -51.29 20.39 -8.20
CA LYS A 187 -52.24 21.11 -7.32
C LYS A 187 -53.68 20.69 -7.57
#